data_AF-A0A3B9T454-F1
#
_entry.id   AF-A0A3B9T454-F1
#
_cell.length_a   1.000
_cell.length_b   1.000
_cell.length_c   1.000
_cell.angle_alpha   90.00
_cell.angle_beta   90.00
_cell.angle_gamma   90.00
#
_symmetry.space_group_name_H-M   'P 1'
#
loop_
_entity.id
_entity.type
_entity.pdbx_description
1 polymer ?
#
loop_
_entity_poly.entity_id
_entity_poly.type
_entity_poly.pdbx_seq_one_letter_code
_entity_poly.pdbx_strand_id
1 'polypeptide(L)'
;MKALYAVLLGGKIRENNLMEDHQLVFVVADNELDARKLAKLKWPEATSIHVDGTQILTSIDGYQISLTKELDIQDKTIIDNQFSK
;
A
#
# COMPACT_ATOMS: atom_id res chain seq x y z
N MET A 1 8.54 14.33 -7.84
CA MET A 1 8.13 14.89 -6.54
C MET A 1 7.58 13.74 -5.74
N LYS A 2 8.07 13.50 -4.52
CA LYS A 2 7.60 12.38 -3.72
C LYS A 2 6.20 12.67 -3.16
N ALA A 3 5.30 11.71 -3.28
CA ALA A 3 3.96 11.75 -2.69
C ALA A 3 3.65 10.41 -2.00
N LEU A 4 2.72 10.44 -1.04
CA LEU A 4 2.20 9.26 -0.38
C LEU A 4 1.09 8.66 -1.23
N TYR A 5 1.16 7.35 -1.48
CA TYR A 5 0.15 6.61 -2.23
C TYR A 5 -0.42 5.51 -1.34
N ALA A 6 -1.74 5.35 -1.38
CA ALA A 6 -2.44 4.13 -0.98
C ALA A 6 -2.75 3.31 -2.23
N VAL A 7 -2.30 2.07 -2.25
CA VAL A 7 -2.48 1.13 -3.37
C VAL A 7 -3.20 -0.09 -2.87
N LEU A 8 -4.38 -0.37 -3.43
CA LEU A 8 -5.11 -1.60 -3.15
C LEU A 8 -4.63 -2.67 -4.13
N LEU A 9 -4.03 -3.72 -3.58
CA LEU A 9 -3.61 -4.89 -4.32
C LEU A 9 -4.64 -6.01 -4.17
N GLY A 10 -4.85 -6.73 -5.27
CA GLY A 10 -5.62 -7.98 -5.33
C GLY A 10 -4.73 -9.11 -5.82
N GLY A 11 -4.93 -10.32 -5.29
CA GLY A 11 -4.08 -11.45 -5.63
C GLY A 11 -4.43 -12.77 -4.97
N LYS A 12 -3.68 -13.81 -5.33
CA LYS A 12 -3.83 -15.16 -4.75
C LYS A 12 -2.64 -15.52 -3.88
N ILE A 13 -2.89 -15.68 -2.59
CA ILE A 13 -1.90 -16.22 -1.63
C ILE A 13 -2.13 -17.72 -1.33
N ARG A 14 -3.34 -18.23 -1.53
CA ARG A 14 -3.72 -19.60 -1.17
C ARG A 14 -4.03 -20.44 -2.40
N GLU A 15 -3.32 -21.56 -2.53
CA GLU A 15 -3.65 -22.59 -3.52
C GLU A 15 -5.00 -23.21 -3.17
N ASN A 16 -5.86 -23.42 -4.18
CA ASN A 16 -7.22 -23.98 -4.06
C ASN A 16 -8.26 -23.10 -3.36
N ASN A 17 -8.03 -21.79 -3.26
CA ASN A 17 -9.10 -20.83 -2.90
C ASN A 17 -9.74 -20.23 -4.17
N LEU A 18 -11.08 -20.15 -4.17
CA LEU A 18 -11.83 -19.48 -5.23
C LEU A 18 -11.77 -17.95 -5.10
N MET A 19 -11.64 -17.44 -3.87
CA MET A 19 -11.59 -16.00 -3.60
C MET A 19 -10.17 -15.46 -3.72
N GLU A 20 -10.08 -14.18 -4.10
CA GLU A 20 -8.84 -13.41 -4.04
C GLU A 20 -8.69 -12.76 -2.66
N ASP A 21 -7.44 -12.67 -2.24
CA ASP A 21 -7.03 -11.90 -1.07
C ASP A 21 -6.73 -10.47 -1.52
N HIS A 22 -6.77 -9.52 -0.58
CA HIS A 22 -6.49 -8.12 -0.87
C HIS A 22 -5.57 -7.54 0.20
N GLN A 23 -4.70 -6.62 -0.21
CA GLN A 23 -3.81 -5.90 0.70
C GLN A 23 -3.77 -4.42 0.36
N LEU A 24 -4.08 -3.58 1.34
CA LEU A 24 -3.84 -2.14 1.25
C LEU A 24 -2.37 -1.85 1.58
N VAL A 25 -1.66 -1.26 0.63
CA VAL A 25 -0.23 -0.97 0.73
C VAL A 25 0.03 0.52 0.60
N PHE A 26 0.86 1.06 1.51
CA PHE A 26 1.33 2.44 1.44
C PHE A 26 2.76 2.51 0.91
N VAL A 27 2.99 3.42 -0.04
CA VAL A 27 4.32 3.68 -0.63
C VAL A 27 4.54 5.17 -0.87
N VAL A 28 5.81 5.57 -0.90
CA VAL A 28 6.22 6.91 -1.32
C VAL A 28 6.89 6.82 -2.69
N ALA A 29 6.36 7.52 -3.70
CA ALA A 29 6.82 7.43 -5.08
C ALA A 29 6.79 8.79 -5.79
N ASP A 30 7.46 8.89 -6.94
CA ASP A 30 7.45 10.12 -7.76
C ASP A 30 6.22 10.25 -8.66
N ASN A 31 5.58 9.13 -8.98
CA ASN A 31 4.42 9.03 -9.85
C ASN A 31 3.67 7.72 -9.54
N GLU A 32 2.47 7.61 -10.12
CA GLU A 32 1.59 6.45 -9.92
C GLU A 32 2.18 5.14 -10.46
N LEU A 33 2.88 5.17 -11.58
CA LEU A 33 3.51 3.97 -12.16
C LEU A 33 4.52 3.36 -11.19
N ASP A 34 5.37 4.19 -10.60
CA ASP A 34 6.36 3.77 -9.62
C ASP A 34 5.70 3.35 -8.30
N ALA A 35 4.63 4.03 -7.87
CA ALA A 35 3.84 3.62 -6.71
C ALA A 35 3.29 2.20 -6.88
N ARG A 36 2.66 1.91 -8.02
CA ARG A 36 2.11 0.59 -8.33
C ARG A 36 3.21 -0.49 -8.34
N LYS A 37 4.39 -0.20 -8.90
CA LYS A 37 5.53 -1.13 -8.90
C LYS A 37 6.03 -1.40 -7.48
N LEU A 38 6.27 -0.34 -6.70
CA LEU A 38 6.75 -0.45 -5.32
C LEU A 38 5.76 -1.18 -4.42
N ALA A 39 4.46 -0.95 -4.61
CA ALA A 39 3.42 -1.62 -3.83
C ALA A 39 3.43 -3.13 -4.04
N LYS A 40 3.52 -3.60 -5.29
CA LYS A 40 3.60 -5.03 -5.60
C LYS A 40 4.79 -5.73 -4.95
N LEU A 41 5.92 -5.05 -4.79
CA LEU A 41 7.10 -5.60 -4.12
C LEU A 41 6.89 -5.85 -2.61
N LYS A 42 5.87 -5.24 -2.00
CA LYS A 42 5.55 -5.39 -0.58
C LYS A 42 4.59 -6.56 -0.30
N TRP A 43 4.20 -7.33 -1.32
CA TRP A 43 3.34 -8.52 -1.15
C TRP A 43 3.94 -9.78 -1.79
N PRO A 44 5.12 -10.23 -1.31
CA PRO A 44 5.85 -11.36 -1.92
C PRO A 44 5.12 -12.71 -1.85
N GLU A 45 4.15 -12.86 -0.95
CA GLU A 45 3.39 -14.10 -0.74
C GLU A 45 2.38 -14.38 -1.85
N ALA A 46 1.99 -13.36 -2.62
CA ALA A 46 0.97 -13.50 -3.65
C ALA A 46 1.56 -14.05 -4.97
N THR A 47 0.98 -15.15 -5.45
CA THR A 47 1.37 -15.85 -6.69
C THR A 47 0.92 -15.12 -7.96
N SER A 48 -0.14 -14.31 -7.85
CA SER A 48 -0.61 -13.37 -8.86
C SER A 48 -0.93 -12.05 -8.18
N ILE A 49 -0.46 -10.93 -8.73
CA ILE A 49 -0.67 -9.59 -8.14
C ILE A 49 -1.14 -8.61 -9.21
N HIS A 50 -2.31 -8.02 -8.98
CA HIS A 50 -2.83 -6.89 -9.72
C HIS A 50 -3.14 -5.71 -8.79
N VAL A 51 -3.47 -4.56 -9.39
CA VAL A 51 -3.79 -3.34 -8.67
C VAL A 51 -5.24 -3.00 -8.94
N ASP A 52 -6.07 -3.01 -7.90
CA ASP A 52 -7.50 -2.68 -8.00
C ASP A 52 -7.75 -1.18 -7.87
N GLY A 53 -6.89 -0.48 -7.13
CA GLY A 53 -7.04 0.95 -6.88
C GLY A 53 -5.72 1.62 -6.52
N THR A 54 -5.61 2.90 -6.86
CA THR A 54 -4.48 3.74 -6.45
C THR A 54 -4.98 5.15 -6.14
N GLN A 55 -4.55 5.69 -5.01
CA GLN A 55 -4.90 7.02 -4.57
C GLN A 55 -3.66 7.76 -4.06
N ILE A 56 -3.46 8.99 -4.52
CA ILE A 56 -2.48 9.91 -3.96
C ILE A 56 -3.10 10.58 -2.73
N LEU A 57 -2.41 10.54 -1.61
CA LEU A 57 -2.84 11.17 -0.36
C LEU A 57 -2.06 12.47 -0.14
N THR A 58 -2.74 13.60 -0.32
CA THR A 58 -2.17 14.94 -0.12
C THR A 58 -2.70 15.62 1.15
N SER A 59 -3.94 15.30 1.53
CA SER A 59 -4.59 15.79 2.75
C SER A 59 -5.75 14.88 3.16
N ILE A 60 -6.08 14.84 4.45
CA ILE A 60 -7.19 14.05 5.02
C ILE A 60 -7.88 14.92 6.08
N ASP A 61 -9.20 15.05 6.02
CA ASP A 61 -10.02 15.81 6.99
C ASP A 61 -9.52 17.25 7.29
N GLY A 62 -8.98 17.92 6.27
CA GLY A 62 -8.41 19.26 6.39
C GLY A 62 -6.95 19.32 6.87
N TYR A 63 -6.32 18.18 7.15
CA TYR A 63 -4.91 18.09 7.53
C TYR A 63 -4.03 17.80 6.31
N GLN A 64 -2.99 18.59 6.11
CA GLN A 64 -2.00 18.36 5.06
C GLN A 64 -1.04 17.22 5.44
N ILE A 65 -0.68 16.39 4.46
CA ILE A 65 0.34 15.35 4.62
C ILE A 65 1.69 15.89 4.15
N SER A 66 2.69 15.80 5.02
CA SER A 66 4.08 16.16 4.74
C SER A 66 4.98 14.93 4.91
N LEU A 67 5.95 14.77 4.01
CA LEU A 67 6.88 13.63 4.01
C LEU A 67 8.29 14.09 4.36
N THR A 68 8.88 13.44 5.35
CA THR A 68 10.30 13.59 5.72
C THR A 68 11.00 12.27 5.50
N LYS A 69 12.13 12.27 4.80
CA LYS A 69 12.96 11.07 4.63
C LYS A 69 13.97 11.01 5.76
N GLU A 70 13.89 9.95 6.55
CA GLU A 70 14.91 9.60 7.55
C GLU A 70 15.67 8.36 7.08
N LEU A 71 16.99 8.34 7.23
CA LEU A 71 17.84 7.30 6.65
C LEU A 71 17.88 6.01 7.49
N ASP A 72 17.61 6.11 8.79
CA ASP A 72 17.77 5.02 9.75
C ASP A 72 16.42 4.44 10.25
N ILE A 73 15.33 4.76 9.56
CA ILE A 73 13.97 4.28 9.90
C ILE A 73 13.49 3.29 8.84
N GLN A 74 13.03 2.13 9.31
CA GLN A 74 12.32 1.15 8.49
C GLN A 74 10.82 1.44 8.48
N ASP A 75 10.10 0.83 7.53
CA ASP A 75 8.64 0.87 7.49
C ASP A 75 8.05 0.48 8.86
N LYS A 76 7.25 1.37 9.44
CA LYS A 76 6.52 1.13 10.68
C LYS A 76 5.07 1.54 10.49
N THR A 77 4.17 0.57 10.59
CA THR A 77 2.72 0.79 10.57
C THR A 77 2.14 0.32 11.89
N ILE A 78 1.24 1.10 12.49
CA ILE A 78 0.47 0.69 13.67
C ILE A 78 -0.91 0.29 13.16
N ILE A 79 -1.26 -0.98 13.35
CA ILE A 79 -2.57 -1.52 13.01
C ILE A 79 -3.31 -1.75 14.32
N ASP A 80 -4.38 -1.00 14.53
CA ASP A 80 -5.31 -1.25 15.63
C ASP A 80 -6.44 -2.16 15.15
N ASN A 81 -6.43 -3.40 15.62
CA ASN A 81 -7.43 -4.40 15.30
C ASN A 81 -8.58 -4.45 16.31
N GLN A 82 -8.67 -3.49 17.25
CA GLN A 82 -9.75 -3.46 18.26
C GLN A 82 -11.14 -3.48 17.61
N PHE A 83 -11.28 -2.91 16.42
CA PHE A 83 -12.55 -2.82 15.69
C PHE A 83 -12.63 -3.74 14.47
N SER A 84 -11.62 -4.59 14.26
CA SER A 84 -11.64 -5.63 13.22
C SER A 84 -12.51 -6.79 13.73
N LYS A 85 -13.61 -7.07 13.03
CA LYS A 85 -14.51 -8.20 13.34
C LYS A 85 -14.03 -9.50 12.74
#